data_AF-A0A8T5B343-F1
#
_entry.id   AF-A0A8T5B343-F1
#
_cell.length_a   1.000
_cell.length_b   1.000
_cell.length_c   1.000
_cell.angle_alpha   90.00
_cell.angle_beta   90.00
_cell.angle_gamma   90.00
#
_symmetry.space_group_name_H-M   'P 1'
#
loop_
_entity.id
_entity.type
_entity.pdbx_description
1 polymer ?
#
loop_
_entity_poly.entity_id
_entity_poly.type
_entity_poly.pdbx_seq_one_letter_code
_entity_poly.pdbx_strand_id
1 'polypeptide(L)'
;MTEEFEALPKSRDLIKYRDRIVNGPVINTFLWLGLPPLLNQLVFIAYNVANTYWLSCYNELCVSIPRQIMPVVMLFNALVMATNAACLSIVSQYIGAKAYRSASYEASRFFTV
;
A
#
# COMPACT_ATOMS: atom_id res chain seq x y z
N MET A 1 -20.91 15.49 12.82
CA MET A 1 -20.08 14.32 13.16
C MET A 1 -20.81 13.04 12.76
N THR A 2 -21.23 12.96 11.50
CA THR A 2 -22.07 11.87 10.94
C THR A 2 -21.69 11.56 9.49
N GLU A 3 -20.81 12.34 8.88
CA GLU A 3 -20.46 12.23 7.45
C GLU A 3 -19.19 11.39 7.19
N GLU A 4 -18.29 11.23 8.17
CA GLU A 4 -17.07 10.42 8.01
C GLU A 4 -17.31 8.90 8.09
N PHE A 5 -18.48 8.47 8.60
CA PHE A 5 -18.83 7.05 8.67
C PHE A 5 -19.33 6.50 7.32
N GLU A 6 -19.57 7.38 6.34
CA GLU A 6 -20.04 7.03 5.00
C GLU A 6 -18.88 6.58 4.06
N ALA A 7 -17.63 6.69 4.52
CA ALA A 7 -16.44 6.23 3.79
C ALA A 7 -16.11 4.74 3.99
N LEU A 8 -16.80 4.04 4.90
CA LEU A 8 -16.59 2.60 5.08
C LEU A 8 -17.38 1.83 4.01
N PRO A 9 -16.74 0.96 3.22
CA PRO A 9 -17.45 0.14 2.25
C PRO A 9 -18.52 -0.65 2.99
N LYS A 10 -19.78 -0.52 2.54
CA LYS A 10 -20.92 -1.26 3.10
C LYS A 10 -20.51 -2.73 3.16
N SER A 11 -20.83 -3.45 4.23
CA SER A 11 -20.47 -4.87 4.39
C SER A 11 -20.74 -5.71 3.13
N ARG A 12 -21.78 -5.35 2.37
CA ARG A 12 -22.16 -5.92 1.08
C ARG A 12 -21.08 -5.80 -0.02
N ASP A 13 -20.36 -4.68 -0.09
CA ASP A 13 -19.30 -4.45 -1.07
C ASP A 13 -18.05 -5.25 -0.73
N LEU A 14 -17.66 -5.30 0.55
CA LEU A 14 -16.56 -6.13 1.05
C LEU A 14 -16.80 -7.61 0.74
N ILE A 15 -18.04 -8.08 0.91
CA ILE A 15 -18.45 -9.45 0.55
C ILE A 15 -18.25 -9.68 -0.96
N LYS A 16 -18.68 -8.74 -1.81
CA LYS A 16 -18.54 -8.85 -3.28
C LYS A 16 -17.08 -8.89 -3.72
N TYR A 17 -16.21 -8.06 -3.14
CA TYR A 17 -14.78 -8.07 -3.44
C TYR A 17 -14.11 -9.36 -2.98
N ARG A 18 -14.38 -9.81 -1.75
CA ARG A 18 -13.86 -11.08 -1.23
C ARG A 18 -14.33 -12.27 -2.07
N ASP A 19 -15.58 -12.27 -2.50
CA ASP A 19 -16.13 -13.33 -3.35
C ASP A 19 -15.44 -13.38 -4.72
N ARG A 20 -15.22 -12.21 -5.35
CA ARG A 20 -14.46 -12.10 -6.60
C ARG A 20 -13.01 -12.56 -6.47
N ILE A 21 -12.38 -12.30 -5.32
CA ILE A 21 -10.99 -12.71 -5.06
C ILE A 21 -10.88 -14.22 -4.84
N VAL A 22 -11.81 -14.82 -4.09
CA VAL A 22 -11.75 -16.23 -3.69
C VAL A 22 -12.33 -17.17 -4.75
N ASN A 23 -13.41 -16.77 -5.42
CA ASN A 23 -14.14 -17.60 -6.38
C ASN A 23 -13.92 -17.18 -7.85
N GLY A 24 -13.25 -16.06 -8.10
CA GLY A 24 -12.97 -15.58 -9.46
C GLY A 24 -11.80 -16.31 -10.14
N PRO A 25 -11.69 -16.22 -11.48
CA PRO A 25 -10.58 -16.79 -12.23
C PRO A 25 -9.25 -16.18 -11.80
N VAL A 26 -8.34 -17.02 -11.28
CA VAL A 26 -7.07 -16.64 -10.63
C VAL A 26 -6.27 -15.65 -11.47
N ILE A 27 -6.11 -15.90 -12.78
CA ILE A 27 -5.27 -15.09 -13.66
C ILE A 27 -5.82 -13.66 -13.84
N ASN A 28 -7.14 -13.53 -14.01
CA ASN A 28 -7.79 -12.23 -14.23
C ASN A 28 -7.84 -11.43 -12.93
N THR A 29 -8.10 -12.10 -11.80
CA THR A 29 -8.08 -11.47 -10.47
C THR A 29 -6.67 -10.98 -10.13
N PHE A 30 -5.65 -11.80 -10.40
CA PHE A 30 -4.25 -11.42 -10.17
C PHE A 30 -3.84 -10.21 -11.02
N LEU A 31 -4.14 -10.22 -12.33
CA LEU A 31 -3.87 -9.08 -13.20
C LEU A 31 -4.62 -7.83 -12.74
N TRP A 32 -5.91 -7.94 -12.41
CA TRP A 32 -6.70 -6.79 -11.94
C TRP A 32 -6.17 -6.19 -10.64
N LEU A 33 -5.75 -7.03 -9.69
CA LEU A 33 -5.22 -6.58 -8.40
C LEU A 33 -3.78 -6.05 -8.52
N GLY A 34 -2.98 -6.64 -9.42
CA GLY A 34 -1.58 -6.31 -9.62
C GLY A 34 -1.33 -5.12 -10.55
N LEU A 35 -2.25 -4.80 -11.45
CA LEU A 35 -2.07 -3.73 -12.44
C LEU A 35 -1.87 -2.35 -11.78
N PRO A 36 -2.65 -1.93 -10.76
CA PRO A 36 -2.42 -0.63 -10.12
C PRO A 36 -1.06 -0.54 -9.38
N PRO A 37 -0.67 -1.50 -8.52
CA PRO A 37 0.67 -1.50 -7.92
C PRO A 37 1.81 -1.53 -8.94
N LEU A 38 1.65 -2.29 -10.04
CA LEU A 38 2.64 -2.35 -11.12
C LEU A 38 2.84 -0.97 -11.78
N LEU A 39 1.76 -0.27 -12.10
CA LEU A 39 1.85 1.08 -12.66
C LEU A 39 2.54 2.05 -11.69
N ASN A 40 2.17 2.00 -10.40
CA ASN A 40 2.82 2.81 -9.39
C ASN A 40 4.32 2.53 -9.30
N GLN A 41 4.72 1.26 -9.37
CA GLN A 41 6.11 0.85 -9.34
C GLN A 41 6.89 1.35 -10.58
N LEU A 42 6.27 1.34 -11.76
CA LEU A 42 6.90 1.87 -12.98
C LEU A 42 7.15 3.37 -12.88
N VAL A 43 6.19 4.14 -12.38
CA VAL A 43 6.35 5.59 -12.15
C VAL A 43 7.46 5.85 -11.14
N PHE A 44 7.49 5.08 -10.04
CA PHE A 44 8.53 5.19 -9.03
C PHE A 44 9.93 4.95 -9.62
N ILE A 45 10.11 3.89 -10.42
CA ILE A 45 11.40 3.60 -11.06
C ILE A 45 11.78 4.71 -12.04
N ALA A 46 10.84 5.16 -12.88
CA ALA A 46 11.08 6.24 -13.84
C ALA A 46 11.52 7.54 -13.14
N TYR A 47 10.88 7.89 -12.02
CA TYR A 47 11.26 9.03 -11.21
C TYR A 47 12.67 8.89 -10.61
N ASN A 48 13.00 7.72 -10.05
CA ASN A 48 14.34 7.49 -9.50
C ASN A 48 15.43 7.61 -10.57
N VAL A 49 15.18 7.10 -11.78
CA VAL A 49 16.12 7.24 -12.91
C VAL A 49 16.24 8.69 -13.34
N ALA A 50 15.11 9.40 -13.53
CA ALA A 50 15.11 10.80 -13.95
C ALA A 50 15.83 11.70 -12.93
N ASN A 51 15.57 11.51 -11.63
CA ASN A 51 16.21 12.25 -10.55
C ASN A 51 17.72 11.95 -10.49
N THR A 52 18.11 10.67 -10.58
CA THR A 52 19.53 10.28 -10.59
C THR A 52 20.26 10.85 -11.81
N TYR A 53 19.63 10.79 -12.99
CA TYR A 53 20.16 11.37 -14.23
C TYR A 53 20.34 12.89 -14.09
N TRP A 54 19.31 13.58 -13.60
CA TRP A 54 19.36 15.02 -13.33
C TRP A 54 20.50 15.38 -12.37
N LEU A 55 20.62 14.68 -11.24
CA LEU A 55 21.69 14.89 -10.26
C LEU A 55 23.09 14.60 -10.83
N SER A 56 23.20 13.60 -11.71
CA SER A 56 24.45 13.25 -12.38
C SER A 56 24.92 14.32 -13.36
N CYS A 57 24.00 15.11 -13.94
CA CYS A 57 24.36 16.22 -14.82
C CYS A 57 24.89 17.45 -14.05
N TYR A 58 24.56 17.62 -12.77
CA TYR A 58 24.96 18.81 -11.99
C TYR A 58 26.35 18.70 -11.36
N ASN A 59 26.70 17.59 -10.70
CA ASN A 59 28.03 17.36 -10.11
C ASN A 59 28.18 15.91 -9.61
N GLU A 60 29.33 15.26 -9.84
CA GLU A 60 29.61 13.91 -9.33
C GLU A 60 29.55 13.81 -7.79
N LEU A 61 29.90 14.89 -7.09
CA LEU A 61 29.82 14.95 -5.62
C LEU A 61 28.36 14.93 -5.12
N CYS A 62 27.42 15.51 -5.86
CA CYS A 62 26.01 15.54 -5.48
C CYS A 62 25.34 14.16 -5.58
N VAL A 63 25.84 13.26 -6.42
CA VAL A 63 25.35 11.88 -6.56
C VAL A 63 25.72 11.00 -5.35
N SER A 64 26.79 11.36 -4.62
CA SER A 64 27.30 10.59 -3.49
C SER A 64 26.56 10.85 -2.17
N ILE A 65 25.83 11.96 -2.06
CA ILE A 65 25.10 12.37 -0.86
C ILE A 65 23.85 11.51 -0.60
N PRO A 66 22.97 11.24 -1.59
CA PRO A 66 21.82 10.36 -1.40
C PRO A 66 22.22 8.96 -0.89
N ARG A 67 23.34 8.43 -1.38
CA ARG A 67 23.86 7.11 -0.98
C ARG A 67 24.16 7.03 0.52
N GLN A 68 24.59 8.13 1.14
CA GLN A 68 24.92 8.18 2.57
C GLN A 68 23.67 8.28 3.46
N ILE A 69 22.61 8.93 2.96
CA ILE A 69 21.36 9.15 3.71
C ILE A 69 20.42 7.95 3.60
N MET A 70 20.52 7.17 2.51
CA MET A 70 19.66 6.01 2.25
C MET A 70 19.53 5.02 3.42
N PRO A 71 20.60 4.64 4.15
CA PRO A 71 20.47 3.73 5.31
C PRO A 71 19.54 4.26 6.40
N VAL A 72 19.57 5.58 6.67
CA VAL A 72 18.71 6.20 7.67
C VAL A 72 17.26 6.24 7.19
N VAL A 73 17.04 6.59 5.91
CA VAL A 73 15.70 6.54 5.30
C VAL A 73 15.14 5.12 5.31
N MET A 74 15.98 4.13 5.00
CA MET A 74 15.60 2.72 4.98
C MET A 74 15.20 2.21 6.37
N LEU A 75 15.88 2.68 7.44
CA LEU A 75 15.51 2.36 8.81
C LEU A 75 14.08 2.81 9.14
N PHE A 76 13.76 4.08 8.86
CA PHE A 76 12.42 4.60 9.10
C PHE A 76 11.39 3.93 8.18
N ASN A 77 11.73 3.71 6.92
CA ASN A 77 10.85 3.02 5.99
C ASN A 77 10.55 1.57 6.43
N ALA A 78 11.53 0.87 6.99
CA ALA A 78 11.33 -0.48 7.52
C ALA A 78 10.32 -0.51 8.68
N LEU A 79 10.37 0.48 9.58
CA LEU A 79 9.38 0.61 10.66
C LEU A 79 7.97 0.85 10.11
N VAL A 80 7.83 1.74 9.13
CA VAL A 80 6.54 2.01 8.48
C VAL A 80 6.03 0.76 7.77
N MET A 81 6.88 0.06 7.02
CA MET A 81 6.53 -1.18 6.32
C MET A 81 6.13 -2.29 7.29
N ALA A 82 6.82 -2.44 8.42
CA ALA A 82 6.49 -3.44 9.44
C ALA A 82 5.10 -3.21 10.03
N THR A 83 4.78 -1.96 10.39
CA THR A 83 3.46 -1.60 10.91
C THR A 83 2.37 -1.80 9.85
N ASN A 84 2.60 -1.35 8.61
CA ASN A 84 1.67 -1.56 7.50
C ASN A 84 1.38 -3.04 7.25
N ALA A 85 2.42 -3.89 7.28
CA ALA A 85 2.26 -5.32 7.10
C ALA A 85 1.46 -5.97 8.24
N ALA A 86 1.71 -5.57 9.49
CA ALA A 86 0.96 -6.05 10.64
C ALA A 86 -0.52 -5.67 10.57
N CYS A 87 -0.83 -4.41 10.27
CA CYS A 87 -2.20 -3.91 10.11
C CYS A 87 -2.92 -4.62 8.96
N LEU A 88 -2.28 -4.75 7.80
CA LEU A 88 -2.85 -5.45 6.64
C LEU A 88 -3.14 -6.92 6.96
N SER A 89 -2.24 -7.59 7.69
CA SER A 89 -2.44 -8.98 8.12
C SER A 89 -3.66 -9.13 9.02
N ILE A 90 -3.82 -8.25 10.03
CA ILE A 90 -4.96 -8.27 10.95
C ILE A 90 -6.27 -8.07 10.19
N VAL A 91 -6.35 -7.04 9.34
CA VAL A 91 -7.55 -6.75 8.54
C VAL A 91 -7.88 -7.91 7.58
N SER A 92 -6.86 -8.46 6.91
CA SER A 92 -7.04 -9.61 6.01
C SER A 92 -7.58 -10.83 6.73
N GLN A 93 -7.09 -11.11 7.94
CA GLN A 93 -7.59 -12.22 8.77
C GLN A 93 -9.06 -12.02 9.16
N TYR A 94 -9.47 -10.82 9.58
CA TYR A 94 -10.87 -10.53 9.89
C TYR A 94 -11.79 -10.62 8.67
N ILE A 95 -11.33 -10.16 7.50
CA ILE A 95 -12.06 -10.31 6.23
C ILE A 95 -12.22 -11.79 5.87
N GLY A 96 -11.16 -12.59 6.04
CA GLY A 96 -11.18 -14.04 5.83
C GLY A 96 -12.17 -14.77 6.75
N ALA A 97 -12.23 -14.36 8.03
CA ALA A 97 -13.16 -14.88 9.03
C ALA A 97 -14.61 -14.40 8.88
N LYS A 98 -14.93 -13.62 7.82
CA LYS A 98 -16.24 -12.99 7.58
C LYS A 98 -16.68 -12.01 8.68
N ALA A 99 -15.75 -11.53 9.51
CA ALA A 99 -15.98 -10.59 10.60
C ALA A 99 -15.86 -9.13 10.11
N TYR A 100 -16.68 -8.74 9.15
CA TYR A 100 -16.56 -7.44 8.43
C TYR A 100 -16.73 -6.21 9.34
N ARG A 101 -17.53 -6.31 10.41
CA ARG A 101 -17.72 -5.22 11.36
C ARG A 101 -16.45 -4.96 12.18
N SER A 102 -15.78 -6.02 12.62
CA SER A 102 -14.49 -5.95 13.32
C SER A 102 -13.37 -5.49 12.38
N ALA A 103 -13.34 -5.98 11.13
CA ALA A 103 -12.39 -5.51 10.13
C ALA A 103 -12.49 -4.00 9.87
N SER A 104 -13.73 -3.49 9.76
CA SER A 104 -13.97 -2.06 9.53
C SER A 104 -13.57 -1.23 10.75
N TYR A 105 -13.84 -1.71 11.97
CA TYR A 105 -13.46 -1.03 13.20
C TYR A 105 -11.94 -0.93 13.38
N GLU A 106 -11.22 -2.03 13.16
CA GLU A 106 -9.75 -2.03 13.25
C GLU A 106 -9.10 -1.21 12.12
N ALA A 107 -9.69 -1.21 10.91
CA ALA A 107 -9.24 -0.34 9.82
C ALA A 107 -9.46 1.15 10.16
N SER A 108 -10.61 1.52 10.71
CA SER A 108 -10.88 2.91 11.14
C SER A 108 -9.91 3.38 12.22
N ARG A 109 -9.58 2.52 13.20
CA ARG A 109 -8.57 2.86 14.22
C ARG A 109 -7.18 3.11 13.65
N PHE A 110 -6.87 2.56 12.48
CA PHE A 110 -5.61 2.81 11.79
C PHE A 110 -5.62 4.12 11.00
N PHE A 111 -6.74 4.49 10.37
CA PHE A 111 -6.85 5.70 9.56
C PHE A 111 -7.23 6.98 10.32
N THR A 112 -7.80 6.87 11.54
CA THR A 112 -8.34 8.00 12.31
C THR A 112 -7.52 8.32 13.57
N VAL A 113 -6.20 8.12 13.55
CA VAL A 113 -5.28 8.71 14.56
C VAL A 113 -4.79 10.05 14.06
#